data_AF-A0A9D9QRQ5-F1
#
_entry.id   AF-A0A9D9QRQ5-F1
#
_cell.length_a   1.000
_cell.length_b   1.000
_cell.length_c   1.000
_cell.angle_alpha   90.00
_cell.angle_beta   90.00
_cell.angle_gamma   90.00
#
_symmetry.space_group_name_H-M   'P 1'
#
loop_
_entity.id
_entity.type
_entity.pdbx_description
1 polymer ?
#
loop_
_entity_poly.entity_id
_entity_poly.type
_entity_poly.pdbx_seq_one_letter_code
_entity_poly.pdbx_strand_id
1 'polypeptide(L)'
;MPSKTRIAQAAALISLGLVTQSALAAGAARVDFSSGNVSAISASGAQRPLAKGAEVAPGETIATGDNGRTQLRFADGAQMSLQPKSEFRIEAYEHKGGDGDKGFFNLLRGGLRTITGLIGRGNKDAYRVTTQVATIGIRGTEYSVGYGGPDGQGVLIHTGEGAVEVCNAAGCVIVSGGESALVTGKDAKPSVAGAPPVLPPQQPPAEAVTPYGAGDCAASGGGSCVLGGDLTSGNKYAVAVAGVFDGSADIYSFATPADAVFGDGSTLKSVSDSDGQHLTAGVVKGALAIDGVIGWGVWATGAGVVNCDGACSVNVTQLHYIAGLPTSNADISALQSANLIGTYSLAGYTLPTSESGVVGNVTGGTLTAHFGPSVVSVAVNLGVAIGGSNYALSGTGTASGSRFSGGDGSTFGFNGFFAGANASHAGIAYKFGAGGLEEHVVGAAAFRRTSTTSAGGSISLD
;
A
#
# COMPACT_ATOMS: atom_id res chain seq x y z
N MET A 1 -20.06 70.10 52.55
CA MET A 1 -20.85 69.04 53.23
C MET A 1 -22.21 68.96 52.53
N PRO A 2 -22.70 67.75 52.23
CA PRO A 2 -22.81 67.31 50.84
C PRO A 2 -24.21 67.38 50.23
N SER A 3 -24.22 67.47 48.89
CA SER A 3 -25.38 67.39 47.99
C SER A 3 -25.82 65.95 47.78
N LYS A 4 -27.14 65.74 47.61
CA LYS A 4 -27.74 64.45 47.25
C LYS A 4 -27.98 64.39 45.74
N THR A 5 -27.34 63.43 45.09
CA THR A 5 -27.36 63.14 43.66
C THR A 5 -28.62 62.38 43.25
N ARG A 6 -29.15 62.74 42.08
CA ARG A 6 -30.34 62.18 41.43
C ARG A 6 -30.08 60.82 40.80
N ILE A 7 -31.12 59.99 40.81
CA ILE A 7 -31.24 58.70 40.11
C ILE A 7 -31.35 58.95 38.61
N ALA A 8 -30.54 58.27 37.80
CA ALA A 8 -30.73 58.17 36.36
C ALA A 8 -30.64 56.69 35.95
N GLN A 9 -31.71 56.18 35.36
CA GLN A 9 -31.82 54.84 34.80
C GLN A 9 -31.10 54.82 33.43
N ALA A 10 -30.20 53.86 33.23
CA ALA A 10 -29.60 53.57 31.93
C ALA A 10 -30.13 52.23 31.41
N ALA A 11 -30.86 52.27 30.30
CA ALA A 11 -31.32 51.10 29.56
C ALA A 11 -30.13 50.55 28.73
N ALA A 12 -29.72 49.32 29.00
CA ALA A 12 -28.71 48.61 28.22
C ALA A 12 -29.40 47.83 27.08
N LEU A 13 -29.20 48.30 25.84
CA LEU A 13 -29.52 47.59 24.61
C LEU A 13 -28.52 46.45 24.42
N ILE A 14 -28.96 45.21 24.64
CA ILE A 14 -28.21 43.99 24.34
C ILE A 14 -28.37 43.69 22.84
N SER A 15 -27.38 44.08 22.05
CA SER A 15 -27.23 43.68 20.65
C SER A 15 -26.88 42.20 20.58
N LEU A 16 -27.86 41.38 20.24
CA LEU A 16 -27.72 39.94 19.99
C LEU A 16 -26.95 39.74 18.67
N GLY A 17 -25.63 39.63 18.75
CA GLY A 17 -24.78 39.31 17.61
C GLY A 17 -25.10 37.92 17.08
N LEU A 18 -25.64 37.85 15.86
CA LEU A 18 -25.70 36.61 15.09
C LEU A 18 -24.26 36.13 14.83
N VAL A 19 -23.79 35.19 15.64
CA VAL A 19 -22.60 34.41 15.32
C VAL A 19 -23.01 33.43 14.24
N THR A 20 -22.77 33.78 12.97
CA THR A 20 -22.82 32.83 11.87
C THR A 20 -21.72 31.80 12.11
N GLN A 21 -22.10 30.63 12.62
CA GLN A 21 -21.22 29.46 12.62
C GLN A 21 -21.03 29.04 11.17
N SER A 22 -19.93 29.50 10.57
CA SER A 22 -19.43 28.92 9.33
C SER A 22 -19.07 27.46 9.64
N ALA A 23 -19.93 26.54 9.23
CA ALA A 23 -19.57 25.12 9.22
C ALA A 23 -18.31 24.99 8.37
N LEU A 24 -17.17 24.71 9.00
CA LEU A 24 -15.94 24.35 8.31
C LEU A 24 -16.23 23.02 7.62
N ALA A 25 -16.52 23.07 6.32
CA ALA A 25 -16.54 21.88 5.48
C ALA A 25 -15.17 21.21 5.59
N ALA A 26 -15.14 19.92 5.95
CA ALA A 26 -13.90 19.16 6.02
C ALA A 26 -13.18 19.22 4.67
N GLY A 27 -11.90 19.58 4.66
CA GLY A 27 -11.08 19.55 3.45
C GLY A 27 -11.03 18.16 2.84
N ALA A 28 -11.15 18.08 1.50
CA ALA A 28 -10.93 16.85 0.74
C ALA A 28 -9.46 16.44 0.73
N ALA A 29 -8.58 17.43 0.64
CA ALA A 29 -7.14 17.22 0.57
C ALA A 29 -6.38 18.24 1.42
N ARG A 30 -5.20 17.83 1.88
CA ARG A 30 -4.21 18.67 2.53
C ARG A 30 -2.99 18.84 1.64
N VAL A 31 -2.44 20.04 1.61
CA VAL A 31 -1.20 20.35 0.89
C VAL A 31 0.00 19.86 1.69
N ASP A 32 0.71 18.84 1.20
CA ASP A 32 1.95 18.34 1.82
C ASP A 32 3.17 19.15 1.39
N PHE A 33 3.15 19.65 0.15
CA PHE A 33 4.20 20.46 -0.45
C PHE A 33 3.58 21.50 -1.40
N SER A 34 4.14 22.70 -1.40
CA SER A 34 3.80 23.76 -2.35
C SER A 34 5.02 24.61 -2.62
N SER A 35 5.30 24.91 -3.88
CA SER A 35 6.40 25.76 -4.33
C SER A 35 5.97 26.58 -5.54
N GLY A 36 6.53 27.79 -5.66
CA GLY A 36 6.13 28.75 -6.68
C GLY A 36 4.68 29.22 -6.51
N ASN A 37 4.06 29.64 -7.62
CA ASN A 37 2.71 30.18 -7.59
C ASN A 37 1.68 29.05 -7.60
N VAL A 38 1.03 28.82 -6.47
CA VAL A 38 -0.05 27.82 -6.33
C VAL A 38 -1.24 28.47 -5.62
N SER A 39 -2.43 28.27 -6.15
CA SER A 39 -3.66 28.82 -5.57
C SER A 39 -4.84 27.86 -5.69
N ALA A 40 -5.77 27.94 -4.74
CA ALA A 40 -7.10 27.34 -4.84
C ALA A 40 -8.08 28.42 -5.27
N ILE A 41 -9.00 28.04 -6.15
CA ILE A 41 -10.09 28.85 -6.65
C ILE A 41 -11.38 28.16 -6.22
N SER A 42 -12.15 28.82 -5.36
CA SER A 42 -13.43 28.30 -4.89
C SER A 42 -14.49 28.28 -6.00
N ALA A 43 -15.61 27.59 -5.77
CA ALA A 43 -16.75 27.61 -6.69
C ALA A 43 -17.31 29.02 -6.95
N SER A 44 -17.10 29.96 -6.02
CA SER A 44 -17.49 31.38 -6.17
C SER A 44 -16.50 32.21 -6.99
N GLY A 45 -15.38 31.63 -7.42
CA GLY A 45 -14.29 32.32 -8.12
C GLY A 45 -13.28 33.00 -7.19
N ALA A 46 -13.53 33.02 -5.87
CA ALA A 46 -12.55 33.56 -4.92
C ALA A 46 -11.26 32.72 -4.93
N GLN A 47 -10.12 33.38 -5.11
CA GLN A 47 -8.81 32.76 -5.19
C GLN A 47 -8.01 33.00 -3.91
N ARG A 48 -7.31 31.97 -3.44
CA ARG A 48 -6.42 32.02 -2.28
C ARG A 48 -5.11 31.26 -2.55
N PRO A 49 -3.96 31.72 -2.03
CA PRO A 49 -2.73 30.96 -2.15
C PRO A 49 -2.82 29.63 -1.39
N LEU A 50 -2.16 28.59 -1.92
CA LEU A 50 -2.02 27.30 -1.26
C LEU A 50 -0.59 27.12 -0.76
N ALA A 51 -0.43 27.13 0.57
CA ALA A 51 0.81 26.80 1.25
C ALA A 51 0.73 25.40 1.87
N LYS A 52 1.88 24.85 2.28
CA LYS A 52 1.94 23.59 3.05
C LYS A 52 1.01 23.65 4.26
N GLY A 53 0.24 22.59 4.45
CA GLY A 53 -0.75 22.45 5.52
C GLY A 53 -2.12 23.03 5.19
N ALA A 54 -2.28 23.79 4.11
CA ALA A 54 -3.58 24.29 3.70
C ALA A 54 -4.51 23.13 3.29
N GLU A 55 -5.78 23.25 3.63
CA GLU A 55 -6.83 22.35 3.15
C GLU A 55 -7.39 22.83 1.82
N VAL A 56 -7.90 21.88 1.03
CA VAL A 56 -8.59 22.09 -0.24
C VAL A 56 -9.91 21.34 -0.17
N ALA A 57 -11.01 22.03 -0.43
CA ALA A 57 -12.36 21.48 -0.33
C ALA A 57 -12.82 20.85 -1.66
N PRO A 58 -13.79 19.91 -1.62
CA PRO A 58 -14.50 19.50 -2.83
C PRO A 58 -15.10 20.71 -3.56
N GLY A 59 -15.07 20.69 -4.88
CA GLY A 59 -15.53 21.76 -5.75
C GLY A 59 -14.49 22.85 -6.06
N GLU A 60 -13.36 22.91 -5.35
CA GLU A 60 -12.29 23.86 -5.64
C GLU A 60 -11.41 23.42 -6.82
N THR A 61 -10.86 24.41 -7.53
CA THR A 61 -9.84 24.23 -8.56
C THR A 61 -8.49 24.69 -8.04
N ILE A 62 -7.49 23.83 -8.10
CA ILE A 62 -6.09 24.14 -7.84
C ILE A 62 -5.44 24.57 -9.15
N ALA A 63 -4.84 25.76 -9.15
CA ALA A 63 -4.09 26.31 -10.26
C ALA A 63 -2.61 26.49 -9.89
N THR A 64 -1.70 25.96 -10.72
CA THR A 64 -0.26 26.16 -10.62
C THR A 64 0.24 27.06 -11.76
N GLY A 65 1.07 28.05 -11.41
CA GLY A 65 1.73 28.92 -12.39
C GLY A 65 2.93 28.27 -13.08
N ASP A 66 3.71 29.07 -13.80
CA ASP A 66 4.87 28.60 -14.58
C ASP A 66 5.98 27.94 -13.76
N ASN A 67 6.10 28.33 -12.49
CA ASN A 67 7.01 27.74 -11.50
C ASN A 67 6.25 27.01 -10.36
N GLY A 68 4.93 26.90 -10.49
CA GLY A 68 4.05 26.37 -9.45
C GLY A 68 4.07 24.86 -9.40
N ARG A 69 4.21 24.27 -8.22
CA ARG A 69 4.11 22.84 -8.00
C ARG A 69 3.51 22.56 -6.64
N THR A 70 2.64 21.56 -6.55
CA THR A 70 2.08 21.16 -5.26
C THR A 70 1.86 19.66 -5.17
N GLN A 71 1.96 19.12 -3.95
CA GLN A 71 1.56 17.77 -3.61
C GLN A 71 0.39 17.82 -2.63
N LEU A 72 -0.67 17.11 -2.97
CA LEU A 72 -1.88 16.96 -2.20
C LEU A 72 -1.92 15.55 -1.61
N ARG A 73 -2.38 15.45 -0.37
CA ARG A 73 -2.72 14.19 0.30
C ARG A 73 -4.19 14.20 0.66
N PHE A 74 -4.90 13.15 0.26
CA PHE A 74 -6.31 12.95 0.55
C PHE A 74 -6.50 12.08 1.78
N ALA A 75 -7.70 12.13 2.38
CA ALA A 75 -8.02 11.38 3.59
C ALA A 75 -7.94 9.85 3.40
N ASP A 76 -8.15 9.37 2.17
CA ASP A 76 -8.02 7.96 1.79
C ASP A 76 -6.56 7.53 1.55
N GLY A 77 -5.60 8.41 1.83
CA GLY A 77 -4.18 8.18 1.60
C GLY A 77 -3.72 8.42 0.16
N ALA A 78 -4.60 8.81 -0.76
CA ALA A 78 -4.20 9.15 -2.13
C ALA A 78 -3.24 10.33 -2.13
N GLN A 79 -2.27 10.31 -3.03
CA GLN A 79 -1.33 11.40 -3.23
C GLN A 79 -1.39 11.89 -4.68
N MET A 80 -1.40 13.20 -4.85
CA MET A 80 -1.45 13.84 -6.16
C MET A 80 -0.43 14.95 -6.25
N SER A 81 0.46 14.87 -7.24
CA SER A 81 1.44 15.92 -7.55
C SER A 81 1.04 16.65 -8.83
N LEU A 82 0.78 17.94 -8.70
CA LEU A 82 0.46 18.83 -9.81
C LEU A 82 1.74 19.50 -10.32
N GLN A 83 1.97 19.41 -11.63
CA GLN A 83 3.09 20.04 -12.31
C GLN A 83 2.82 21.52 -12.60
N PRO A 84 3.81 22.29 -13.07
CA PRO A 84 3.57 23.66 -13.54
C PRO A 84 2.47 23.76 -14.59
N LYS A 85 1.79 24.91 -14.63
CA LYS A 85 0.72 25.22 -15.60
C LYS A 85 -0.45 24.23 -15.56
N SER A 86 -0.77 23.70 -14.38
CA SER A 86 -1.87 22.76 -14.17
C SER A 86 -3.11 23.46 -13.63
N GLU A 87 -4.27 23.07 -14.14
CA GLU A 87 -5.57 23.39 -13.55
C GLU A 87 -6.27 22.06 -13.24
N PHE A 88 -6.38 21.79 -11.95
CA PHE A 88 -6.89 20.53 -11.42
C PHE A 88 -8.07 20.81 -10.51
N ARG A 89 -9.20 20.17 -10.73
CA ARG A 89 -10.40 20.35 -9.92
C ARG A 89 -10.74 19.09 -9.16
N ILE A 90 -11.03 19.23 -7.87
CA ILE A 90 -11.66 18.18 -7.08
C ILE A 90 -13.17 18.30 -7.32
N GLU A 91 -13.73 17.47 -8.19
CA GLU A 91 -15.15 17.58 -8.56
C GLU A 91 -16.03 17.09 -7.42
N ALA A 92 -15.74 15.89 -6.93
CA ALA A 92 -16.39 15.32 -5.77
C ALA A 92 -15.39 14.46 -5.00
N TYR A 93 -15.38 14.60 -3.69
CA TYR A 93 -14.57 13.76 -2.82
C TYR A 93 -15.35 13.44 -1.55
N GLU A 94 -15.48 12.16 -1.24
CA GLU A 94 -16.09 11.66 0.00
C GLU A 94 -15.36 10.38 0.40
N HIS A 95 -14.89 10.32 1.64
CA HIS A 95 -14.27 9.11 2.21
C HIS A 95 -14.76 8.93 3.64
N LYS A 96 -15.65 7.96 3.83
CA LYS A 96 -16.22 7.54 5.12
C LYS A 96 -16.01 6.04 5.39
N GLY A 97 -15.32 5.33 4.48
CA GLY A 97 -15.01 3.91 4.63
C GLY A 97 -16.19 2.99 4.29
N GLY A 98 -17.04 3.39 3.34
CA GLY A 98 -18.21 2.60 2.90
C GLY A 98 -18.64 2.91 1.46
N ASP A 99 -19.82 2.42 1.06
CA ASP A 99 -20.30 2.45 -0.34
C ASP A 99 -20.47 3.85 -0.96
N GLY A 100 -20.50 4.91 -0.13
CA GLY A 100 -20.64 6.30 -0.57
C GLY A 100 -19.33 6.99 -0.96
N ASP A 101 -18.20 6.31 -0.79
CA ASP A 101 -16.88 6.84 -1.08
C ASP A 101 -16.74 7.17 -2.58
N LYS A 102 -16.15 8.33 -2.88
CA LYS A 102 -15.87 8.75 -4.27
C LYS A 102 -14.71 9.73 -4.35
N GLY A 103 -13.94 9.64 -5.42
CA GLY A 103 -12.83 10.51 -5.76
C GLY A 103 -12.90 10.84 -7.25
N PHE A 104 -13.63 11.89 -7.58
CA PHE A 104 -13.79 12.37 -8.96
C PHE A 104 -13.03 13.67 -9.15
N PHE A 105 -12.17 13.68 -10.16
CA PHE A 105 -11.26 14.78 -10.40
C PHE A 105 -11.23 15.15 -11.87
N ASN A 106 -10.92 16.41 -12.16
CA ASN A 106 -10.77 16.89 -13.53
C ASN A 106 -9.41 17.57 -13.70
N LEU A 107 -8.63 17.12 -14.69
CA LEU A 107 -7.40 17.78 -15.13
C LEU A 107 -7.70 18.56 -16.42
N LEU A 108 -7.86 19.87 -16.28
CA LEU A 108 -8.24 20.76 -17.38
C LEU A 108 -7.05 21.10 -18.28
N ARG A 109 -5.85 21.22 -17.71
CA ARG A 109 -4.57 21.42 -18.40
C ARG A 109 -3.40 21.05 -17.50
N GLY A 110 -2.20 20.98 -18.09
CA GLY A 110 -0.93 20.77 -17.38
C GLY A 110 -0.61 19.29 -17.18
N GLY A 111 -0.19 18.92 -15.98
CA GLY A 111 0.20 17.55 -15.69
C GLY A 111 -0.03 17.14 -14.24
N LEU A 112 -0.36 15.87 -14.05
CA LEU A 112 -0.64 15.23 -12.78
C LEU A 112 0.15 13.92 -12.69
N ARG A 113 0.75 13.65 -11.54
CA ARG A 113 1.12 12.29 -11.12
C ARG A 113 0.31 11.93 -9.91
N THR A 114 -0.28 10.75 -9.89
CA THR A 114 -1.12 10.31 -8.77
C THR A 114 -0.82 8.88 -8.38
N ILE A 115 -0.86 8.66 -7.06
CA ILE A 115 -0.91 7.35 -6.42
C ILE A 115 -2.28 7.25 -5.77
N THR A 116 -3.05 6.23 -6.15
CA THR A 116 -4.43 6.10 -5.70
C THR A 116 -4.52 5.61 -4.26
N GLY A 117 -5.44 6.19 -3.50
CA GLY A 117 -5.74 5.83 -2.12
C GLY A 117 -6.85 4.79 -2.01
N LEU A 118 -7.40 4.63 -0.81
CA LEU A 118 -8.36 3.57 -0.47
C LEU A 118 -9.63 3.61 -1.31
N ILE A 119 -10.10 4.79 -1.74
CA ILE A 119 -11.30 4.88 -2.58
C ILE A 119 -11.08 4.11 -3.89
N GLY A 120 -10.00 4.46 -4.59
CA GLY A 120 -9.69 3.84 -5.88
C GLY A 120 -9.27 2.38 -5.75
N ARG A 121 -8.65 2.00 -4.63
CA ARG A 121 -8.27 0.60 -4.37
C ARG A 121 -9.48 -0.28 -4.05
N GLY A 122 -10.40 0.23 -3.23
CA GLY A 122 -11.59 -0.50 -2.77
C GLY A 122 -12.69 -0.58 -3.82
N ASN A 123 -13.07 0.55 -4.42
CA ASN A 123 -14.07 0.60 -5.50
C ASN A 123 -13.50 1.37 -6.69
N LYS A 124 -13.10 0.64 -7.74
CA LYS A 124 -12.47 1.22 -8.93
C LYS A 124 -13.40 2.21 -9.64
N ASP A 125 -14.72 1.96 -9.62
CA ASP A 125 -15.72 2.84 -10.24
C ASP A 125 -15.94 4.15 -9.45
N ALA A 126 -15.53 4.14 -8.17
CA ALA A 126 -15.58 5.32 -7.31
C ALA A 126 -14.40 6.28 -7.52
N TYR A 127 -13.42 5.94 -8.36
CA TYR A 127 -12.30 6.80 -8.69
C TYR A 127 -12.25 7.12 -10.18
N ARG A 128 -12.09 8.40 -10.52
CA ARG A 128 -11.97 8.83 -11.92
C ARG A 128 -11.21 10.13 -12.06
N VAL A 129 -10.35 10.21 -13.08
CA VAL A 129 -9.79 11.46 -13.56
C VAL A 129 -10.29 11.74 -14.96
N THR A 130 -11.00 12.85 -15.14
CA THR A 130 -11.46 13.32 -16.45
C THR A 130 -10.50 14.35 -17.00
N THR A 131 -10.23 14.27 -18.30
CA THR A 131 -9.48 15.27 -19.08
C THR A 131 -10.37 15.81 -20.18
N GLN A 132 -9.90 16.78 -20.98
CA GLN A 132 -10.67 17.30 -22.10
C GLN A 132 -11.03 16.25 -23.16
N VAL A 133 -10.23 15.19 -23.29
CA VAL A 133 -10.35 14.21 -24.39
C VAL A 133 -10.54 12.78 -23.93
N ALA A 134 -10.36 12.48 -22.64
CA ALA A 134 -10.42 11.14 -22.11
C ALA A 134 -10.89 11.09 -20.65
N THR A 135 -11.50 9.98 -20.29
CA THR A 135 -11.77 9.57 -18.92
C THR A 135 -10.79 8.46 -18.55
N ILE A 136 -10.15 8.61 -17.39
CA ILE A 136 -9.17 7.66 -16.87
C ILE A 136 -9.79 7.02 -15.62
N GLY A 137 -10.09 5.74 -15.73
CA GLY A 137 -10.40 4.85 -14.62
C GLY A 137 -9.14 4.08 -14.19
N ILE A 138 -9.15 3.56 -12.97
CA ILE A 138 -8.01 2.83 -12.43
C ILE A 138 -8.33 1.36 -12.21
N ARG A 139 -7.31 0.52 -12.29
CA ARG A 139 -7.35 -0.88 -11.88
C ARG A 139 -6.21 -1.16 -10.89
N GLY A 140 -6.10 -0.29 -9.89
CA GLY A 140 -5.03 -0.24 -8.86
C GLY A 140 -3.77 0.38 -9.46
N THR A 141 -3.40 1.63 -9.09
CA THR A 141 -2.42 2.33 -9.94
C THR A 141 -1.66 3.50 -9.32
N GLU A 142 -0.38 3.59 -9.69
CA GLU A 142 0.35 4.84 -9.87
C GLU A 142 0.40 5.21 -11.37
N TYR A 143 -0.04 6.41 -11.73
CA TYR A 143 0.06 6.89 -13.12
C TYR A 143 0.34 8.39 -13.21
N SER A 144 0.82 8.79 -14.39
CA SER A 144 0.98 10.20 -14.76
C SER A 144 0.18 10.53 -16.00
N VAL A 145 -0.31 11.77 -16.03
CA VAL A 145 -1.08 12.37 -17.11
C VAL A 145 -0.45 13.70 -17.45
N GLY A 146 -0.20 13.94 -18.73
CA GLY A 146 0.32 15.21 -19.24
C GLY A 146 -0.36 15.60 -20.53
N TYR A 147 -0.71 16.88 -20.64
CA TYR A 147 -1.07 17.47 -21.93
C TYR A 147 0.20 17.70 -22.77
N GLY A 148 0.15 17.32 -24.05
CA GLY A 148 1.26 17.51 -24.99
C GLY A 148 1.80 16.20 -25.58
N GLY A 149 0.98 15.54 -26.41
CA GLY A 149 1.43 14.42 -27.26
C GLY A 149 2.52 14.82 -28.28
N PRO A 150 2.93 13.92 -29.20
CA PRO A 150 4.01 14.15 -30.16
C PRO A 150 3.92 15.49 -30.93
N ASP A 151 2.71 15.99 -31.16
CA ASP A 151 2.43 17.24 -31.88
C ASP A 151 2.03 18.42 -30.95
N GLY A 152 2.24 18.29 -29.64
CA GLY A 152 1.77 19.25 -28.63
C GLY A 152 0.25 19.22 -28.38
N GLN A 153 -0.45 18.25 -28.99
CA GLN A 153 -1.90 18.06 -28.89
C GLN A 153 -2.21 16.74 -28.18
N GLY A 154 -3.37 16.68 -27.53
CA GLY A 154 -3.85 15.48 -26.85
C GLY A 154 -3.27 15.26 -25.45
N VAL A 155 -3.54 14.08 -24.90
CA VAL A 155 -3.16 13.67 -23.55
C VAL A 155 -2.31 12.41 -23.63
N LEU A 156 -1.14 12.45 -22.98
CA LEU A 156 -0.32 11.28 -22.73
C LEU A 156 -0.57 10.78 -21.31
N ILE A 157 -0.70 9.46 -21.19
CA ILE A 157 -0.89 8.75 -19.93
C ILE A 157 0.24 7.73 -19.83
N HIS A 158 0.89 7.63 -18.68
CA HIS A 158 1.85 6.57 -18.39
C HIS A 158 1.51 5.90 -17.07
N THR A 159 1.48 4.56 -17.09
CA THR A 159 1.22 3.76 -15.91
C THR A 159 2.54 3.32 -15.30
N GLY A 160 2.82 3.76 -14.08
CA GLY A 160 4.00 3.30 -13.33
C GLY A 160 3.75 1.91 -12.75
N GLU A 161 2.68 1.75 -11.98
CA GLU A 161 2.33 0.50 -11.30
C GLU A 161 0.87 0.13 -11.56
N GLY A 162 0.57 -1.17 -11.71
CA GLY A 162 -0.79 -1.68 -11.91
C GLY A 162 -1.34 -1.43 -13.31
N ALA A 163 -2.59 -0.98 -13.46
CA ALA A 163 -3.18 -0.72 -14.78
C ALA A 163 -4.23 0.41 -14.76
N VAL A 164 -4.29 1.24 -15.81
CA VAL A 164 -5.38 2.21 -16.01
C VAL A 164 -6.23 1.85 -17.22
N GLU A 165 -7.50 2.23 -17.17
CA GLU A 165 -8.41 2.16 -18.30
C GLU A 165 -8.64 3.58 -18.82
N VAL A 166 -8.17 3.83 -20.04
CA VAL A 166 -8.32 5.12 -20.71
C VAL A 166 -9.42 5.00 -21.75
N CYS A 167 -10.52 5.72 -21.55
CA CYS A 167 -11.70 5.69 -22.40
C CYS A 167 -12.00 7.07 -23.00
N ASN A 168 -12.53 7.06 -24.22
CA ASN A 168 -13.24 8.19 -24.81
C ASN A 168 -14.45 7.70 -25.62
N ALA A 169 -15.07 8.57 -26.41
CA ALA A 169 -16.27 8.21 -27.17
C ALA A 169 -16.02 7.13 -28.25
N ALA A 170 -14.78 6.96 -28.70
CA ALA A 170 -14.39 5.99 -29.72
C ALA A 170 -13.95 4.63 -29.14
N GLY A 171 -13.81 4.52 -27.81
CA GLY A 171 -13.54 3.26 -27.11
C GLY A 171 -12.53 3.39 -25.99
N CYS A 172 -12.12 2.25 -25.45
CA CYS A 172 -11.20 2.15 -24.32
C CYS A 172 -9.93 1.39 -24.67
N VAL A 173 -8.84 1.70 -23.95
CA VAL A 173 -7.59 0.95 -23.92
C VAL A 173 -7.17 0.74 -22.47
N ILE A 174 -6.66 -0.45 -22.16
CA ILE A 174 -6.01 -0.73 -20.89
C ILE A 174 -4.51 -0.45 -21.06
N VAL A 175 -3.92 0.25 -20.11
CA VAL A 175 -2.50 0.61 -20.10
C VAL A 175 -1.87 0.03 -18.84
N SER A 176 -1.08 -1.02 -19.00
CA SER A 176 -0.45 -1.75 -17.90
C SER A 176 0.83 -1.05 -17.41
N GLY A 177 1.33 -1.44 -16.23
CA GLY A 177 2.56 -0.93 -15.65
C GLY A 177 3.74 -0.96 -16.62
N GLY A 178 4.44 0.17 -16.73
CA GLY A 178 5.50 0.40 -17.71
C GLY A 178 5.02 0.89 -19.07
N GLU A 179 3.73 0.80 -19.40
CA GLU A 179 3.20 1.23 -20.68
C GLU A 179 2.73 2.69 -20.67
N SER A 180 2.55 3.25 -21.86
CA SER A 180 1.97 4.58 -22.06
C SER A 180 0.85 4.53 -23.10
N ALA A 181 -0.06 5.49 -23.06
CA ALA A 181 -1.08 5.70 -24.08
C ALA A 181 -1.16 7.16 -24.49
N LEU A 182 -1.55 7.37 -25.75
CA LEU A 182 -1.83 8.67 -26.34
C LEU A 182 -3.31 8.75 -26.69
N VAL A 183 -3.94 9.86 -26.31
CA VAL A 183 -5.27 10.25 -26.76
C VAL A 183 -5.16 11.55 -27.51
N THR A 184 -5.30 11.48 -28.84
CA THR A 184 -5.20 12.65 -29.73
C THR A 184 -6.46 13.51 -29.76
N GLY A 185 -7.61 12.95 -29.39
CA GLY A 185 -8.89 13.66 -29.35
C GLY A 185 -10.02 12.77 -28.81
N LYS A 186 -11.20 13.37 -28.60
CA LYS A 186 -12.37 12.69 -28.01
C LYS A 186 -12.99 11.60 -28.92
N ASP A 187 -12.76 11.71 -30.24
CA ASP A 187 -13.38 10.87 -31.28
C ASP A 187 -12.41 9.85 -31.91
N ALA A 188 -11.15 9.80 -31.46
CA ALA A 188 -10.14 8.86 -31.94
C ALA A 188 -9.79 7.87 -30.82
N LYS A 189 -9.92 6.57 -31.07
CA LYS A 189 -9.71 5.54 -30.03
C LYS A 189 -8.31 5.70 -29.41
N PRO A 190 -8.18 5.70 -28.07
CA PRO A 190 -6.88 5.72 -27.40
C PRO A 190 -5.97 4.60 -27.90
N SER A 191 -4.68 4.89 -28.05
CA SER A 191 -3.67 3.94 -28.54
C SER A 191 -2.45 3.90 -27.64
N VAL A 192 -1.78 2.75 -27.57
CA VAL A 192 -0.50 2.60 -26.87
C VAL A 192 0.53 3.55 -27.49
N ALA A 193 1.30 4.21 -26.63
CA ALA A 193 2.34 5.17 -27.00
C ALA A 193 3.73 4.63 -26.62
N GLY A 194 4.73 4.89 -27.46
CA GLY A 194 6.11 4.46 -27.22
C GLY A 194 6.90 5.32 -26.22
N ALA A 195 6.30 6.39 -25.67
CA ALA A 195 6.96 7.29 -24.74
C ALA A 195 6.00 7.81 -23.65
N PRO A 196 6.47 7.97 -22.41
CA PRO A 196 5.69 8.55 -21.31
C PRO A 196 5.53 10.08 -21.46
N PRO A 197 4.58 10.71 -20.74
CA PRO A 197 4.49 12.17 -20.68
C PRO A 197 5.75 12.77 -20.04
N VAL A 198 6.27 13.83 -20.64
CA VAL A 198 7.39 14.59 -20.05
C VAL A 198 6.82 15.59 -19.05
N LEU A 199 6.99 15.30 -17.76
CA LEU A 199 6.61 16.20 -16.67
C LEU A 199 7.80 17.10 -16.29
N PRO A 200 7.75 18.43 -16.48
CA PRO A 200 8.82 19.34 -16.11
C PRO A 200 8.89 19.61 -14.59
N PRO A 201 10.10 19.81 -14.00
CA PRO A 201 11.41 19.60 -14.64
C PRO A 201 11.60 18.13 -14.97
N GLN A 202 12.29 17.84 -16.08
CA GLN A 202 12.64 16.48 -16.48
C GLN A 202 13.13 15.77 -15.22
N GLN A 203 12.36 14.78 -14.76
CA GLN A 203 12.81 13.98 -13.64
C GLN A 203 14.20 13.48 -14.04
N PRO A 204 15.20 13.49 -13.12
CA PRO A 204 16.44 12.79 -13.38
C PRO A 204 16.09 11.46 -14.05
N PRO A 205 16.81 11.01 -15.10
CA PRO A 205 16.56 9.70 -15.70
C PRO A 205 16.31 8.77 -14.54
N ALA A 206 15.18 8.06 -14.54
CA ALA A 206 14.87 7.17 -13.44
C ALA A 206 16.06 6.22 -13.34
N GLU A 207 17.04 6.52 -12.46
CA GLU A 207 17.99 5.55 -11.96
C GLU A 207 17.08 4.45 -11.52
N ALA A 208 17.10 3.32 -12.21
CA ALA A 208 16.08 2.28 -12.16
C ALA A 208 15.56 2.11 -10.72
N VAL A 209 14.52 2.87 -10.37
CA VAL A 209 13.82 2.69 -9.13
C VAL A 209 12.86 1.60 -9.51
N THR A 210 13.42 0.39 -9.50
CA THR A 210 12.70 -0.87 -9.42
C THR A 210 11.50 -0.64 -8.50
N PRO A 211 10.27 -0.84 -9.02
CA PRO A 211 9.03 -0.50 -8.32
C PRO A 211 8.80 -1.51 -7.19
N TYR A 212 9.55 -1.38 -6.10
CA TYR A 212 9.38 -2.22 -4.92
C TYR A 212 8.20 -1.68 -4.08
N GLY A 213 7.00 -2.08 -4.43
CA GLY A 213 5.80 -1.90 -3.61
C GLY A 213 5.68 -2.99 -2.55
N ALA A 214 5.34 -2.63 -1.31
CA ALA A 214 4.66 -3.58 -0.43
C ALA A 214 3.28 -3.82 -1.06
N GLY A 215 3.09 -4.98 -1.68
CA GLY A 215 1.84 -5.38 -2.33
C GLY A 215 0.64 -5.26 -1.41
N ASP A 216 -0.50 -4.97 -2.03
CA ASP A 216 -1.77 -4.75 -1.37
C ASP A 216 -2.24 -5.97 -0.57
N CYS A 217 -3.18 -5.69 0.33
CA CYS A 217 -3.99 -6.69 0.97
C CYS A 217 -4.89 -7.42 -0.05
N ALA A 218 -4.55 -8.64 -0.46
CA ALA A 218 -5.47 -9.46 -1.25
C ALA A 218 -6.42 -10.17 -0.30
N ALA A 219 -7.75 -10.04 -0.42
CA ALA A 219 -8.66 -11.06 0.07
C ALA A 219 -9.05 -11.97 -1.10
N SER A 220 -9.17 -13.28 -0.87
CA SER A 220 -9.74 -14.21 -1.86
C SER A 220 -11.21 -13.83 -2.10
N GLY A 221 -11.47 -13.00 -3.10
CA GLY A 221 -12.79 -12.41 -3.39
C GLY A 221 -12.79 -10.91 -3.70
N GLY A 222 -11.64 -10.23 -3.69
CA GLY A 222 -11.55 -8.80 -4.04
C GLY A 222 -12.06 -7.84 -2.96
N GLY A 223 -12.31 -8.34 -1.74
CA GLY A 223 -12.63 -7.50 -0.59
C GLY A 223 -11.40 -6.80 -0.01
N SER A 224 -11.55 -5.53 0.38
CA SER A 224 -10.53 -4.77 1.11
C SER A 224 -10.30 -5.38 2.49
N CYS A 225 -9.04 -5.52 2.92
CA CYS A 225 -8.75 -5.75 4.33
C CYS A 225 -9.13 -4.51 5.15
N VAL A 226 -9.49 -4.73 6.41
CA VAL A 226 -9.60 -3.66 7.40
C VAL A 226 -8.18 -3.18 7.68
N LEU A 227 -7.83 -2.01 7.13
CA LEU A 227 -6.61 -1.31 7.53
C LEU A 227 -6.90 -0.62 8.86
N GLY A 228 -6.23 -1.04 9.92
CA GLY A 228 -6.40 -0.48 11.25
C GLY A 228 -5.43 -1.13 12.24
N GLY A 229 -4.85 -0.32 13.13
CA GLY A 229 -3.88 -0.80 14.12
C GLY A 229 -2.46 -0.89 13.57
N ASP A 230 -1.61 0.01 14.05
CA ASP A 230 -0.17 -0.03 13.77
C ASP A 230 0.54 -1.07 14.64
N LEU A 231 1.57 -1.71 14.08
CA LEU A 231 2.53 -2.47 14.86
C LEU A 231 3.37 -1.50 15.68
N THR A 232 3.46 -1.77 16.99
CA THR A 232 4.19 -0.95 17.95
C THR A 232 5.49 -1.61 18.35
N SER A 233 6.59 -0.85 18.37
CA SER A 233 7.92 -1.38 18.68
C SER A 233 7.98 -2.17 20.00
N GLY A 234 8.83 -3.18 20.04
CA GLY A 234 9.19 -3.92 21.25
C GLY A 234 9.46 -5.41 21.04
N ASN A 235 9.87 -6.07 22.12
CA ASN A 235 10.25 -7.48 22.14
C ASN A 235 9.05 -8.42 22.29
N LYS A 236 8.27 -8.56 21.22
CA LYS A 236 7.03 -9.35 21.22
C LYS A 236 6.66 -9.94 19.86
N TYR A 237 7.57 -9.93 18.88
CA TYR A 237 7.24 -10.29 17.51
C TYR A 237 7.81 -11.64 17.11
N ALA A 238 7.13 -12.31 16.17
CA ALA A 238 7.76 -13.26 15.28
C ALA A 238 8.05 -12.52 13.96
N VAL A 239 9.26 -12.73 13.42
CA VAL A 239 9.71 -12.07 12.18
C VAL A 239 10.38 -13.10 11.28
N ALA A 240 9.98 -13.11 10.01
CA ALA A 240 10.63 -13.85 8.95
C ALA A 240 10.99 -12.89 7.81
N VAL A 241 12.12 -13.16 7.15
CA VAL A 241 12.65 -12.31 6.08
C VAL A 241 13.10 -13.15 4.90
N ALA A 242 12.93 -12.62 3.69
CA ALA A 242 13.44 -13.16 2.44
C ALA A 242 14.12 -12.01 1.69
N GLY A 243 15.38 -12.16 1.29
CA GLY A 243 16.13 -11.05 0.73
C GLY A 243 17.40 -11.49 0.03
N VAL A 244 18.11 -10.53 -0.53
CA VAL A 244 19.44 -10.73 -1.13
C VAL A 244 20.49 -10.27 -0.13
N PHE A 245 21.28 -11.22 0.35
CA PHE A 245 22.34 -11.06 1.35
C PHE A 245 23.68 -11.32 0.67
N ASP A 246 24.55 -10.31 0.62
CA ASP A 246 25.85 -10.36 -0.07
C ASP A 246 25.77 -10.94 -1.50
N GLY A 247 24.68 -10.63 -2.21
CA GLY A 247 24.45 -11.03 -3.60
C GLY A 247 23.74 -12.38 -3.79
N SER A 248 23.37 -13.09 -2.71
CA SER A 248 22.62 -14.35 -2.80
C SER A 248 21.25 -14.23 -2.14
N ALA A 249 20.19 -14.71 -2.78
CA ALA A 249 18.88 -14.75 -2.17
C ALA A 249 18.80 -15.81 -1.07
N ASP A 250 18.28 -15.44 0.09
CA ASP A 250 18.03 -16.35 1.21
C ASP A 250 16.83 -15.96 2.06
N ILE A 251 16.43 -16.90 2.93
CA ILE A 251 15.31 -16.78 3.86
C ILE A 251 15.77 -17.07 5.28
N TYR A 252 15.51 -16.13 6.19
CA TYR A 252 15.84 -16.24 7.60
C TYR A 252 14.60 -16.05 8.48
N SER A 253 14.70 -16.53 9.72
CA SER A 253 13.69 -16.27 10.74
C SER A 253 14.36 -15.98 12.07
N PHE A 254 13.79 -15.03 12.80
CA PHE A 254 14.31 -14.57 14.08
C PHE A 254 13.74 -15.42 15.22
N ALA A 255 14.53 -15.63 16.26
CA ALA A 255 14.05 -16.23 17.50
C ALA A 255 12.88 -15.42 18.06
N THR A 256 11.93 -16.11 18.70
CA THR A 256 10.69 -15.49 19.18
C THR A 256 10.66 -15.50 20.72
N PRO A 257 10.40 -14.36 21.37
CA PRO A 257 10.11 -13.06 20.77
C PRO A 257 11.36 -12.37 20.19
N ALA A 258 11.17 -11.70 19.06
CA ALA A 258 12.12 -10.77 18.46
C ALA A 258 11.78 -9.33 18.88
N ASP A 259 12.81 -8.52 19.07
CA ASP A 259 12.69 -7.08 19.26
C ASP A 259 12.62 -6.39 17.91
N ALA A 260 11.44 -5.85 17.59
CA ALA A 260 11.19 -5.16 16.33
C ALA A 260 10.96 -3.67 16.60
N VAL A 261 11.67 -2.81 15.87
CA VAL A 261 11.52 -1.35 15.92
C VAL A 261 10.78 -0.90 14.67
N PHE A 262 9.62 -0.28 14.85
CA PHE A 262 8.80 0.27 13.79
C PHE A 262 8.82 1.81 13.79
N GLY A 263 8.81 2.41 12.60
CA GLY A 263 8.51 3.82 12.39
C GLY A 263 7.08 4.02 11.89
N ASP A 264 6.80 5.20 11.35
CA ASP A 264 5.49 5.57 10.79
C ASP A 264 4.94 4.49 9.83
N GLY A 265 3.64 4.21 9.94
CA GLY A 265 2.95 3.23 9.08
C GLY A 265 3.43 1.80 9.26
N SER A 266 3.86 1.42 10.48
CA SER A 266 4.39 0.09 10.78
C SER A 266 5.63 -0.27 9.95
N THR A 267 6.46 0.73 9.60
CA THR A 267 7.70 0.49 8.83
C THR A 267 8.78 -0.12 9.71
N LEU A 268 9.14 -1.39 9.49
CA LEU A 268 10.23 -2.03 10.23
C LEU A 268 11.57 -1.32 9.94
N LYS A 269 12.23 -0.84 10.99
CA LYS A 269 13.52 -0.13 10.95
C LYS A 269 14.66 -1.03 11.40
N SER A 270 14.42 -1.90 12.37
CA SER A 270 15.36 -2.92 12.78
C SER A 270 14.63 -4.08 13.43
N VAL A 271 15.28 -5.24 13.41
CA VAL A 271 14.86 -6.43 14.13
C VAL A 271 16.07 -7.09 14.76
N SER A 272 15.95 -7.59 15.98
CA SER A 272 16.97 -8.42 16.63
C SER A 272 16.35 -9.53 17.47
N ASP A 273 17.14 -10.54 17.82
CA ASP A 273 16.67 -11.67 18.62
C ASP A 273 17.69 -12.13 19.69
N SER A 274 17.29 -13.15 20.46
CA SER A 274 18.10 -13.75 21.52
C SER A 274 19.33 -14.51 21.01
N ASP A 275 19.35 -14.86 19.73
CA ASP A 275 20.40 -15.67 19.11
C ASP A 275 21.51 -14.76 18.54
N GLY A 276 21.39 -13.45 18.74
CA GLY A 276 22.37 -12.44 18.30
C GLY A 276 22.15 -11.96 16.86
N GLN A 277 21.12 -12.47 16.17
CA GLN A 277 20.76 -11.95 14.86
C GLN A 277 20.23 -10.53 15.00
N HIS A 278 20.63 -9.65 14.10
CA HIS A 278 20.08 -8.31 14.02
C HIS A 278 20.18 -7.77 12.61
N LEU A 279 19.13 -7.12 12.12
CA LEU A 279 19.13 -6.43 10.84
C LEU A 279 18.63 -5.01 11.03
N THR A 280 19.27 -4.07 10.35
CA THR A 280 18.89 -2.65 10.33
C THR A 280 18.64 -2.19 8.91
N ALA A 281 17.53 -1.49 8.70
CA ALA A 281 17.16 -0.92 7.42
C ALA A 281 18.05 0.27 7.08
N GLY A 282 18.57 0.31 5.84
CA GLY A 282 19.12 1.52 5.24
C GLY A 282 18.00 2.33 4.60
N VAL A 283 17.41 1.81 3.52
CA VAL A 283 16.30 2.42 2.80
C VAL A 283 15.08 1.51 2.87
N VAL A 284 13.99 2.00 3.45
CA VAL A 284 12.68 1.32 3.45
C VAL A 284 11.87 1.78 2.24
N LYS A 285 11.29 0.83 1.49
CA LYS A 285 10.49 1.09 0.29
C LYS A 285 8.99 1.12 0.53
N GLY A 286 8.53 0.29 1.46
CA GLY A 286 7.11 0.25 1.83
C GLY A 286 6.86 -0.68 2.99
N ALA A 287 5.73 -0.46 3.66
CA ALA A 287 5.21 -1.32 4.70
C ALA A 287 3.70 -1.23 4.74
N LEU A 288 3.07 -2.29 5.20
CA LEU A 288 1.64 -2.34 5.50
C LEU A 288 1.44 -3.22 6.73
N ALA A 289 0.41 -2.93 7.51
CA ALA A 289 -0.04 -3.78 8.59
C ALA A 289 -1.57 -3.84 8.63
N ILE A 290 -2.09 -4.92 9.18
CA ILE A 290 -3.53 -5.15 9.35
C ILE A 290 -3.83 -5.53 10.80
N ASP A 291 -4.95 -5.00 11.28
CA ASP A 291 -5.57 -5.23 12.60
C ASP A 291 -4.62 -5.08 13.81
N GLY A 292 -3.45 -4.44 13.65
CA GLY A 292 -2.39 -4.37 14.67
C GLY A 292 -1.74 -5.73 15.02
N VAL A 293 -1.99 -6.77 14.21
CA VAL A 293 -1.55 -8.15 14.48
C VAL A 293 -0.38 -8.56 13.61
N ILE A 294 -0.42 -8.21 12.32
CA ILE A 294 0.56 -8.66 11.34
C ILE A 294 0.83 -7.56 10.30
N GLY A 295 2.07 -7.44 9.85
CA GLY A 295 2.48 -6.49 8.84
C GLY A 295 3.69 -6.98 8.05
N TRP A 296 3.83 -6.47 6.83
CA TRP A 296 4.88 -6.84 5.88
C TRP A 296 5.44 -5.59 5.21
N GLY A 297 6.61 -5.72 4.62
CA GLY A 297 7.19 -4.62 3.88
C GLY A 297 8.48 -4.98 3.16
N VAL A 298 9.06 -3.96 2.55
CA VAL A 298 10.25 -4.10 1.72
C VAL A 298 11.30 -3.07 2.12
N TRP A 299 12.54 -3.53 2.26
CA TRP A 299 13.73 -2.71 2.32
C TRP A 299 14.46 -2.79 0.98
N ALA A 300 14.92 -1.65 0.47
CA ALA A 300 15.84 -1.61 -0.66
C ALA A 300 17.30 -1.74 -0.24
N THR A 301 17.64 -1.35 0.98
CA THR A 301 18.98 -1.60 1.51
C THR A 301 18.91 -1.85 3.00
N GLY A 302 19.89 -2.58 3.52
CA GLY A 302 20.07 -2.82 4.94
C GLY A 302 21.40 -3.50 5.21
N ALA A 303 21.68 -3.75 6.49
CA ALA A 303 22.84 -4.51 6.90
C ALA A 303 22.60 -5.12 8.28
N GLY A 304 23.42 -6.09 8.64
CA GLY A 304 23.42 -6.65 9.98
C GLY A 304 24.04 -8.03 10.02
N VAL A 305 23.54 -8.87 10.92
CA VAL A 305 24.07 -10.19 11.24
C VAL A 305 22.91 -11.18 11.21
N VAL A 306 23.03 -12.22 10.38
CA VAL A 306 22.07 -13.32 10.28
C VAL A 306 22.83 -14.63 10.23
N ASN A 307 22.37 -15.60 11.03
CA ASN A 307 22.89 -16.97 11.07
C ASN A 307 24.43 -17.10 11.10
N CYS A 308 25.11 -16.40 12.01
CA CYS A 308 26.56 -16.50 12.15
C CYS A 308 27.05 -16.32 13.60
N ASP A 309 27.98 -17.19 14.01
CA ASP A 309 28.68 -17.12 15.31
C ASP A 309 29.90 -16.17 15.19
N GLY A 310 29.69 -14.86 15.19
CA GLY A 310 30.79 -13.87 15.24
C GLY A 310 30.59 -12.59 14.41
N ALA A 311 31.69 -11.95 14.02
CA ALA A 311 31.73 -10.64 13.36
C ALA A 311 31.42 -10.69 11.84
N CYS A 312 30.44 -11.50 11.42
CA CYS A 312 30.03 -11.56 10.02
C CYS A 312 28.87 -10.58 9.81
N SER A 313 29.17 -9.46 9.17
CA SER A 313 28.14 -8.52 8.71
C SER A 313 27.75 -8.88 7.28
N VAL A 314 26.45 -8.99 7.03
CA VAL A 314 25.87 -9.11 5.69
C VAL A 314 25.39 -7.76 5.19
N ASN A 315 25.55 -7.51 3.90
CA ASN A 315 24.89 -6.41 3.22
C ASN A 315 23.59 -6.90 2.59
N VAL A 316 22.54 -6.12 2.75
CA VAL A 316 21.22 -6.40 2.21
C VAL A 316 20.95 -5.41 1.08
N THR A 317 20.73 -5.92 -0.13
CA THR A 317 20.40 -5.10 -1.32
C THR A 317 18.91 -5.16 -1.68
N GLN A 318 18.16 -6.03 -1.00
CA GLN A 318 16.72 -6.15 -1.09
C GLN A 318 16.26 -7.07 0.03
N LEU A 319 15.19 -6.70 0.75
CA LEU A 319 14.62 -7.58 1.77
C LEU A 319 13.12 -7.38 1.90
N HIS A 320 12.41 -8.50 1.86
CA HIS A 320 10.99 -8.62 2.14
C HIS A 320 10.85 -9.17 3.55
N TYR A 321 10.01 -8.56 4.36
CA TYR A 321 9.76 -9.03 5.71
C TYR A 321 8.28 -9.23 5.97
N ILE A 322 8.00 -10.10 6.93
CA ILE A 322 6.71 -10.28 7.57
C ILE A 322 6.96 -10.32 9.08
N ALA A 323 6.20 -9.53 9.83
CA ALA A 323 6.28 -9.39 11.27
C ALA A 323 4.88 -9.47 11.88
N GLY A 324 4.72 -10.15 13.01
CA GLY A 324 3.43 -10.22 13.69
C GLY A 324 3.52 -10.68 15.12
N LEU A 325 2.44 -10.48 15.86
CA LEU A 325 2.31 -10.95 17.24
C LEU A 325 2.12 -12.47 17.22
N PRO A 326 3.08 -13.27 17.69
CA PRO A 326 3.03 -14.72 17.56
C PRO A 326 1.82 -15.27 18.35
N THR A 327 1.14 -16.26 17.77
CA THR A 327 0.12 -17.01 18.51
C THR A 327 0.73 -17.66 19.75
N SER A 328 0.05 -17.57 20.88
CA SER A 328 0.58 -18.10 22.14
C SER A 328 0.69 -19.63 22.09
N ASN A 329 1.65 -20.20 22.83
CA ASN A 329 1.77 -21.66 22.94
C ASN A 329 0.50 -22.31 23.53
N ALA A 330 -0.23 -21.59 24.39
CA ALA A 330 -1.50 -22.05 24.94
C ALA A 330 -2.57 -22.17 23.84
N ASP A 331 -2.68 -21.16 22.97
CA ASP A 331 -3.61 -21.17 21.84
C ASP A 331 -3.24 -22.28 20.84
N ILE A 332 -1.95 -22.43 20.50
CA ILE A 332 -1.49 -23.52 19.63
C ILE A 332 -1.85 -24.89 20.23
N SER A 333 -1.58 -25.09 21.52
CA SER A 333 -1.91 -26.34 22.21
C SER A 333 -3.42 -26.61 22.23
N ALA A 334 -4.24 -25.56 22.40
CA ALA A 334 -5.69 -25.68 22.35
C ALA A 334 -6.17 -26.12 20.96
N LEU A 335 -5.64 -25.51 19.88
CA LEU A 335 -5.95 -25.91 18.51
C LEU A 335 -5.53 -27.36 18.22
N GLN A 336 -4.37 -27.79 18.74
CA GLN A 336 -3.87 -29.16 18.60
C GLN A 336 -4.73 -30.18 19.35
N SER A 337 -5.16 -29.85 20.56
CA SER A 337 -6.05 -30.71 21.36
C SER A 337 -7.41 -30.93 20.70
N ALA A 338 -7.89 -29.92 19.95
CA ALA A 338 -9.12 -29.98 19.18
C ALA A 338 -8.94 -30.56 17.76
N ASN A 339 -7.71 -30.91 17.37
CA ASN A 339 -7.35 -31.48 16.07
C ASN A 339 -7.95 -30.68 14.89
N LEU A 340 -7.77 -29.35 14.94
CA LEU A 340 -8.42 -28.44 14.00
C LEU A 340 -7.62 -28.25 12.71
N ILE A 341 -8.33 -28.03 11.62
CA ILE A 341 -7.79 -27.60 10.33
C ILE A 341 -8.20 -26.14 10.12
N GLY A 342 -7.22 -25.24 10.10
CA GLY A 342 -7.39 -23.85 9.72
C GLY A 342 -7.13 -23.65 8.23
N THR A 343 -8.07 -23.04 7.53
CA THR A 343 -7.89 -22.58 6.15
C THR A 343 -7.70 -21.08 6.15
N TYR A 344 -6.72 -20.61 5.41
CA TYR A 344 -6.32 -19.23 5.34
C TYR A 344 -6.28 -18.77 3.89
N SER A 345 -6.84 -17.60 3.67
CA SER A 345 -6.73 -16.91 2.39
C SER A 345 -5.62 -15.88 2.48
N LEU A 346 -5.00 -15.58 1.33
CA LEU A 346 -4.13 -14.41 1.23
C LEU A 346 -4.88 -13.22 1.86
N ALA A 347 -4.13 -12.41 2.60
CA ALA A 347 -4.56 -11.18 3.25
C ALA A 347 -3.68 -10.01 2.82
N GLY A 348 -2.47 -10.29 2.29
CA GLY A 348 -1.58 -9.31 1.68
C GLY A 348 -0.21 -9.89 1.38
N TYR A 349 0.63 -9.15 0.67
CA TYR A 349 1.93 -9.66 0.21
C TYR A 349 2.89 -8.54 -0.14
N THR A 350 4.17 -8.79 -0.27
CA THR A 350 5.08 -7.87 -0.96
C THR A 350 5.13 -8.22 -2.44
N LEU A 351 5.30 -7.24 -3.34
CA LEU A 351 5.60 -7.57 -4.74
C LEU A 351 6.85 -8.46 -4.79
N PRO A 352 6.78 -9.69 -5.32
CA PRO A 352 7.92 -10.60 -5.34
C PRO A 352 8.98 -10.02 -6.28
N THR A 353 10.26 -10.16 -5.95
CA THR A 353 11.30 -9.60 -6.80
C THR A 353 12.50 -10.55 -6.93
N SER A 354 13.04 -10.65 -8.14
CA SER A 354 14.26 -11.42 -8.43
C SER A 354 15.52 -10.77 -7.85
N GLU A 355 16.61 -11.54 -7.80
CA GLU A 355 17.95 -11.05 -7.43
C GLU A 355 18.43 -9.87 -8.29
N SER A 356 18.10 -9.88 -9.59
CA SER A 356 18.34 -8.77 -10.53
C SER A 356 17.39 -7.57 -10.39
N GLY A 357 16.37 -7.65 -9.53
CA GLY A 357 15.43 -6.57 -9.29
C GLY A 357 14.20 -6.54 -10.21
N VAL A 358 13.93 -7.61 -10.96
CA VAL A 358 12.69 -7.75 -11.73
C VAL A 358 11.54 -7.91 -10.75
N VAL A 359 10.59 -6.97 -10.78
CA VAL A 359 9.44 -6.99 -9.89
C VAL A 359 8.29 -7.78 -10.54
N GLY A 360 7.67 -8.65 -9.76
CA GLY A 360 6.51 -9.44 -10.11
C GLY A 360 5.27 -9.06 -9.29
N ASN A 361 4.26 -9.93 -9.35
CA ASN A 361 3.01 -9.80 -8.60
C ASN A 361 2.57 -11.16 -8.05
N VAL A 362 1.84 -11.16 -6.92
CA VAL A 362 1.15 -12.36 -6.42
C VAL A 362 -0.27 -12.39 -7.00
N THR A 363 -0.62 -13.47 -7.69
CA THR A 363 -1.92 -13.65 -8.36
C THR A 363 -2.96 -14.34 -7.48
N GLY A 364 -2.52 -14.96 -6.38
CA GLY A 364 -3.37 -15.59 -5.39
C GLY A 364 -2.57 -16.39 -4.37
N GLY A 365 -3.21 -16.75 -3.26
CA GLY A 365 -2.54 -17.51 -2.21
C GLY A 365 -3.50 -18.17 -1.24
N THR A 366 -3.16 -19.38 -0.80
CA THR A 366 -3.84 -20.10 0.27
C THR A 366 -2.83 -20.74 1.20
N LEU A 367 -3.18 -20.83 2.48
CA LEU A 367 -2.44 -21.60 3.46
C LEU A 367 -3.43 -22.51 4.21
N THR A 368 -3.05 -23.76 4.45
CA THR A 368 -3.79 -24.68 5.30
C THR A 368 -2.89 -25.14 6.42
N ALA A 369 -3.38 -25.08 7.65
CA ALA A 369 -2.68 -25.57 8.83
C ALA A 369 -3.52 -26.66 9.49
N HIS A 370 -2.98 -27.86 9.60
CA HIS A 370 -3.56 -28.92 10.40
C HIS A 370 -2.87 -28.95 11.75
N PHE A 371 -3.58 -28.50 12.79
CA PHE A 371 -3.12 -28.54 14.17
C PHE A 371 -3.31 -29.95 14.71
N GLY A 372 -2.44 -30.88 14.27
CA GLY A 372 -2.46 -32.25 14.74
C GLY A 372 -1.95 -32.37 16.18
N PRO A 373 -2.35 -33.42 16.92
CA PRO A 373 -2.01 -33.58 18.34
C PRO A 373 -0.52 -33.73 18.61
N SER A 374 0.27 -34.17 17.63
CA SER A 374 1.72 -34.36 17.75
C SER A 374 2.54 -33.42 16.87
N VAL A 375 2.01 -33.05 15.71
CA VAL A 375 2.68 -32.20 14.73
C VAL A 375 1.65 -31.26 14.13
N VAL A 376 1.99 -29.97 14.04
CA VAL A 376 1.25 -29.02 13.21
C VAL A 376 1.85 -29.06 11.81
N SER A 377 1.07 -29.49 10.81
CA SER A 377 1.51 -29.46 9.42
C SER A 377 0.92 -28.26 8.69
N VAL A 378 1.71 -27.69 7.78
CA VAL A 378 1.35 -26.50 7.01
C VAL A 378 1.50 -26.82 5.53
N ALA A 379 0.53 -26.41 4.73
CA ALA A 379 0.60 -26.43 3.28
C ALA A 379 0.39 -25.01 2.75
N VAL A 380 1.27 -24.56 1.86
CA VAL A 380 1.25 -23.23 1.24
C VAL A 380 1.10 -23.39 -0.25
N ASN A 381 0.17 -22.64 -0.84
CA ASN A 381 0.07 -22.46 -2.29
C ASN A 381 0.07 -20.98 -2.64
N LEU A 382 0.92 -20.56 -3.57
CA LEU A 382 1.03 -19.19 -4.07
C LEU A 382 1.09 -19.17 -5.59
N GLY A 383 0.39 -18.22 -6.22
CA GLY A 383 0.58 -17.86 -7.62
C GLY A 383 1.45 -16.62 -7.73
N VAL A 384 2.55 -16.68 -8.48
CA VAL A 384 3.47 -15.55 -8.69
C VAL A 384 3.67 -15.31 -10.19
N ALA A 385 3.46 -14.08 -10.63
CA ALA A 385 3.71 -13.64 -12.01
C ALA A 385 4.94 -12.72 -12.04
N ILE A 386 6.02 -13.11 -12.73
CA ILE A 386 7.28 -12.34 -12.77
C ILE A 386 8.04 -12.64 -14.06
N GLY A 387 8.67 -11.62 -14.65
CA GLY A 387 9.45 -11.77 -15.89
C GLY A 387 8.64 -12.32 -17.08
N GLY A 388 7.34 -12.01 -17.15
CA GLY A 388 6.44 -12.52 -18.18
C GLY A 388 6.00 -13.99 -18.01
N SER A 389 6.41 -14.65 -16.93
CA SER A 389 6.04 -16.04 -16.62
C SER A 389 5.16 -16.13 -15.38
N ASN A 390 4.35 -17.18 -15.30
CA ASN A 390 3.51 -17.50 -14.14
C ASN A 390 4.03 -18.75 -13.44
N TYR A 391 4.22 -18.67 -12.13
CA TYR A 391 4.72 -19.73 -11.27
C TYR A 391 3.64 -20.12 -10.26
N ALA A 392 3.33 -21.41 -10.19
CA ALA A 392 2.47 -22.00 -9.18
C ALA A 392 3.36 -22.69 -8.13
N LEU A 393 3.50 -22.04 -6.98
CA LEU A 393 4.34 -22.50 -5.87
C LEU A 393 3.48 -23.31 -4.91
N SER A 394 3.90 -24.53 -4.60
CA SER A 394 3.22 -25.40 -3.64
C SER A 394 4.26 -26.07 -2.76
N GLY A 395 4.13 -25.95 -1.45
CA GLY A 395 5.08 -26.54 -0.50
C GLY A 395 4.43 -26.93 0.82
N THR A 396 5.07 -27.83 1.54
CA THR A 396 4.62 -28.31 2.85
C THR A 396 5.69 -28.11 3.91
N GLY A 397 5.25 -27.96 5.15
CA GLY A 397 6.13 -27.71 6.29
C GLY A 397 5.53 -28.18 7.61
N THR A 398 6.30 -27.98 8.68
CA THR A 398 5.89 -28.30 10.04
C THR A 398 6.13 -27.13 10.97
N ALA A 399 5.27 -26.98 11.97
CA ALA A 399 5.42 -25.93 12.99
C ALA A 399 6.07 -26.45 14.28
N SER A 400 6.82 -25.57 14.93
CA SER A 400 7.29 -25.68 16.31
C SER A 400 6.82 -24.42 17.06
N GLY A 401 5.89 -24.60 17.99
CA GLY A 401 5.16 -23.48 18.59
C GLY A 401 4.40 -22.69 17.52
N SER A 402 4.58 -21.37 17.50
CA SER A 402 3.99 -20.50 16.48
C SER A 402 4.77 -20.48 15.16
N ARG A 403 6.04 -20.89 15.13
CA ARG A 403 6.91 -20.79 13.94
C ARG A 403 6.79 -22.04 13.09
N PHE A 404 6.89 -21.89 11.78
CA PHE A 404 6.94 -23.02 10.85
C PHE A 404 7.88 -22.74 9.68
N SER A 405 8.36 -23.79 9.05
CA SER A 405 9.15 -23.71 7.82
C SER A 405 8.87 -24.91 6.94
N GLY A 406 9.14 -24.77 5.65
CA GLY A 406 8.85 -25.80 4.68
C GLY A 406 9.23 -25.40 3.26
N GLY A 407 8.79 -26.21 2.30
CA GLY A 407 9.07 -26.01 0.89
C GLY A 407 8.56 -27.15 0.02
N ASP A 408 9.01 -27.18 -1.22
CA ASP A 408 8.76 -28.27 -2.17
C ASP A 408 9.89 -29.31 -2.19
N GLY A 409 10.96 -29.10 -1.39
CA GLY A 409 12.17 -29.92 -1.37
C GLY A 409 13.13 -29.67 -2.53
N SER A 410 12.89 -28.63 -3.34
CA SER A 410 13.68 -28.26 -4.50
C SER A 410 13.83 -26.74 -4.59
N THR A 411 13.01 -26.07 -5.39
CA THR A 411 13.17 -24.67 -5.75
C THR A 411 12.47 -23.72 -4.79
N PHE A 412 11.35 -24.12 -4.17
CA PHE A 412 10.53 -23.27 -3.32
C PHE A 412 10.75 -23.57 -1.83
N GLY A 413 11.05 -22.54 -1.06
CA GLY A 413 11.19 -22.59 0.39
C GLY A 413 10.50 -21.42 1.08
N PHE A 414 10.05 -21.63 2.31
CA PHE A 414 9.44 -20.59 3.13
C PHE A 414 9.74 -20.77 4.63
N ASN A 415 9.88 -19.63 5.30
CA ASN A 415 9.88 -19.51 6.75
C ASN A 415 8.69 -18.65 7.18
N GLY A 416 7.99 -19.02 8.24
CA GLY A 416 6.78 -18.33 8.64
C GLY A 416 6.38 -18.54 10.10
N PHE A 417 5.23 -17.99 10.44
CA PHE A 417 4.64 -18.10 11.77
C PHE A 417 3.12 -17.90 11.76
N PHE A 418 2.46 -18.42 12.78
CA PHE A 418 1.08 -18.09 13.15
C PHE A 418 1.05 -16.85 14.03
N ALA A 419 0.08 -15.97 13.79
CA ALA A 419 -0.08 -14.71 14.50
C ALA A 419 -1.50 -14.47 15.00
N GLY A 420 -1.59 -13.66 16.04
CA GLY A 420 -2.82 -13.30 16.73
C GLY A 420 -3.41 -14.44 17.55
N ALA A 421 -4.51 -14.13 18.25
CA ALA A 421 -5.23 -15.11 19.05
C ALA A 421 -5.73 -16.25 18.17
N ASN A 422 -5.63 -17.47 18.69
CA ASN A 422 -6.07 -18.71 18.04
C ASN A 422 -5.52 -18.89 16.61
N ALA A 423 -4.33 -18.41 16.28
CA ALA A 423 -3.78 -18.45 14.92
C ALA A 423 -4.74 -17.83 13.89
N SER A 424 -5.31 -16.67 14.20
CA SER A 424 -6.20 -15.92 13.28
C SER A 424 -5.49 -15.46 12.01
N HIS A 425 -4.16 -15.32 12.06
CA HIS A 425 -3.32 -14.93 10.94
C HIS A 425 -2.14 -15.90 10.79
N ALA A 426 -1.55 -15.90 9.59
CA ALA A 426 -0.28 -16.55 9.33
C ALA A 426 0.55 -15.67 8.40
N GLY A 427 1.86 -15.71 8.54
CA GLY A 427 2.80 -14.94 7.74
C GLY A 427 3.93 -15.81 7.25
N ILE A 428 4.38 -15.61 6.01
CA ILE A 428 5.55 -16.29 5.45
C ILE A 428 6.45 -15.30 4.72
N ALA A 429 7.75 -15.53 4.81
CA ALA A 429 8.75 -15.05 3.87
C ALA A 429 9.23 -16.25 3.04
N TYR A 430 9.36 -16.07 1.73
CA TYR A 430 9.61 -17.16 0.80
C TYR A 430 10.64 -16.82 -0.25
N LYS A 431 11.26 -17.87 -0.78
CA LYS A 431 12.20 -17.85 -1.89
C LYS A 431 11.81 -18.94 -2.89
N PHE A 432 11.91 -18.68 -4.18
CA PHE A 432 11.86 -19.75 -5.18
C PHE A 432 12.82 -19.54 -6.34
N GLY A 433 13.28 -20.63 -6.96
CA GLY A 433 14.01 -20.57 -8.23
C GLY A 433 13.08 -20.29 -9.40
N ALA A 434 13.31 -19.20 -10.12
CA ALA A 434 12.55 -18.86 -11.32
C ALA A 434 13.27 -19.41 -12.56
N GLY A 435 12.88 -20.60 -13.01
CA GLY A 435 13.56 -21.28 -14.12
C GLY A 435 13.64 -20.49 -15.44
N GLY A 436 12.79 -19.48 -15.65
CA GLY A 436 12.87 -18.57 -16.81
C GLY A 436 13.82 -17.38 -16.63
N LEU A 437 14.33 -17.14 -15.42
CA LEU A 437 15.25 -16.04 -15.09
C LEU A 437 16.64 -16.52 -14.66
N GLU A 438 16.83 -17.84 -14.48
CA GLU A 438 18.07 -18.43 -13.91
C GLU A 438 18.51 -17.84 -12.56
N GLU A 439 17.55 -17.25 -11.82
CA GLU A 439 17.77 -16.53 -10.57
C GLU A 439 16.70 -16.91 -9.55
N HIS A 440 16.94 -16.54 -8.29
CA HIS A 440 15.93 -16.66 -7.25
C HIS A 440 15.02 -15.43 -7.18
N VAL A 441 13.79 -15.65 -6.76
CA VAL A 441 12.80 -14.64 -6.46
C VAL A 441 12.43 -14.75 -4.98
N VAL A 442 12.36 -13.60 -4.31
CA VAL A 442 12.00 -13.50 -2.89
C VAL A 442 10.73 -12.68 -2.70
N GLY A 443 10.02 -12.96 -1.61
CA GLY A 443 8.83 -12.21 -1.24
C GLY A 443 8.33 -12.56 0.16
N ALA A 444 7.27 -11.89 0.58
CA ALA A 444 6.53 -12.17 1.79
C ALA A 444 5.02 -12.18 1.52
N ALA A 445 4.27 -12.97 2.28
CA ALA A 445 2.82 -13.09 2.20
C ALA A 445 2.20 -13.22 3.59
N ALA A 446 1.13 -12.46 3.82
CA ALA A 446 0.27 -12.52 4.98
C ALA A 446 -1.05 -13.22 4.61
N PHE A 447 -1.58 -13.99 5.53
CA PHE A 447 -2.81 -14.74 5.36
C PHE A 447 -3.74 -14.53 6.55
N ARG A 448 -5.05 -14.54 6.29
CA ARG A 448 -6.10 -14.45 7.31
C ARG A 448 -6.91 -15.74 7.29
N ARG A 449 -7.18 -16.28 8.48
CA ARG A 449 -7.97 -17.48 8.62
C ARG A 449 -9.41 -17.21 8.21
N THR A 450 -9.93 -17.99 7.28
CA THR A 450 -11.29 -17.88 6.73
C THR A 450 -12.22 -18.94 7.27
N SER A 451 -11.71 -20.12 7.62
CA SER A 451 -12.50 -21.17 8.25
C SER A 451 -11.66 -22.05 9.17
N THR A 452 -12.35 -22.72 10.09
CA THR A 452 -11.82 -23.79 10.94
C THR A 452 -12.77 -24.97 10.92
N THR A 453 -12.24 -26.16 10.69
CA THR A 453 -13.01 -27.42 10.72
C THR A 453 -12.32 -28.42 11.63
N SER A 454 -13.07 -29.35 12.23
CA SER A 454 -12.45 -30.48 12.93
C SER A 454 -12.02 -31.53 11.91
N ALA A 455 -10.83 -32.11 12.07
CA ALA A 455 -10.32 -33.13 11.15
C ALA A 455 -11.09 -34.47 11.20
N GLY A 456 -12.16 -34.56 12.01
CA GLY A 456 -12.89 -35.80 12.30
C GLY A 456 -14.41 -35.63 12.37
N GLY A 457 -15.02 -34.92 11.44
CA GLY A 457 -16.48 -34.80 11.41
C GLY A 457 -17.19 -36.16 11.38
N SER A 458 -17.82 -36.54 12.50
CA SER A 458 -19.20 -36.99 12.44
C SER A 458 -20.03 -35.95 13.19
N ILE A 459 -21.06 -35.43 12.50
CA ILE A 459 -22.10 -34.60 13.08
C ILE A 459 -22.88 -35.51 14.05
N SER A 460 -23.08 -35.06 15.29
CA SER A 460 -24.29 -35.40 16.03
C SER A 460 -24.82 -34.10 16.61
N LEU A 461 -25.92 -33.64 16.03
CA LEU A 461 -26.85 -32.77 16.73
C LEU A 461 -27.61 -33.67 17.70
N ASP A 462 -27.47 -33.42 18.99
CA ASP A 462 -28.53 -33.61 19.99
C ASP A 462 -28.49 -32.40 20.94
#